data_AF-A0A1G1WEM3-F1
#
_entry.id   AF-A0A1G1WEM3-F1
#
_cell.length_a   1.000
_cell.length_b   1.000
_cell.length_c   1.000
_cell.angle_alpha   90.00
_cell.angle_beta   90.00
_cell.angle_gamma   90.00
#
_symmetry.space_group_name_H-M   'P 1'
#
loop_
_entity.id
_entity.type
_entity.pdbx_description
1 polymer ?
#
loop_
_entity_poly.entity_id
_entity_poly.type
_entity_poly.pdbx_seq_one_letter_code
_entity_poly.pdbx_strand_id
1 'polypeptide(L)'
;MKLFLNTSIAKRAAASIIDGKGKIVSQVTTDSPLLAIEKVLKKANLKLTDINNFEAHPGPGSYTGLRVGAAIINALNFALGKKVINVEIKYE
;
A
#
# COMPACT_ATOMS: atom_id res chain seq x y z
N MET A 1 -11.65 -6.87 0.61
CA MET A 1 -10.96 -5.69 0.04
C MET A 1 -9.47 -5.74 0.34
N LYS A 2 -8.64 -5.23 -0.57
CA LYS A 2 -7.18 -5.21 -0.47
C LYS A 2 -6.68 -3.78 -0.70
N LEU A 3 -5.72 -3.34 0.11
CA LEU A 3 -5.01 -2.08 -0.10
C LEU A 3 -3.62 -2.38 -0.65
N PHE A 4 -3.32 -1.78 -1.80
CA PHE A 4 -2.04 -1.92 -2.48
C PHE A 4 -1.30 -0.58 -2.50
N LEU A 5 -0.07 -0.56 -1.99
CA LEU A 5 0.80 0.62 -1.94
C LEU A 5 1.98 0.47 -2.91
N ASN A 6 2.10 1.39 -3.85
CA ASN A 6 3.21 1.47 -4.78
C ASN A 6 4.07 2.71 -4.49
N THR A 7 5.31 2.47 -4.07
CA THR A 7 6.36 3.46 -3.79
C THR A 7 7.62 3.20 -4.62
N SER A 8 7.48 2.51 -5.76
CA SER A 8 8.60 2.18 -6.67
C SER A 8 9.26 3.41 -7.30
N ILE A 9 8.61 4.58 -7.29
CA ILE A 9 9.11 5.80 -7.90
C ILE A 9 9.49 6.80 -6.81
N ALA A 10 10.68 7.41 -6.92
CA ALA A 10 11.13 8.42 -5.97
C ALA A 10 10.13 9.59 -5.85
N LYS A 11 9.85 10.02 -4.63
CA LYS A 11 8.90 11.11 -4.30
C LYS A 11 7.47 10.90 -4.84
N ARG A 12 7.07 9.65 -5.12
CA ARG A 12 5.70 9.29 -5.51
C ARG A 12 5.23 8.08 -4.73
N ALA A 13 4.00 8.14 -4.27
CA ALA A 13 3.30 7.04 -3.63
C ALA A 13 1.88 6.94 -4.19
N ALA A 14 1.53 5.77 -4.70
CA ALA A 14 0.19 5.47 -5.18
C ALA A 14 -0.45 4.41 -4.28
N ALA A 15 -1.62 4.70 -3.73
CA ALA A 15 -2.42 3.76 -2.95
C ALA A 15 -3.69 3.39 -3.73
N SER A 16 -4.01 2.10 -3.78
CA SER A 16 -5.16 1.56 -4.50
C SER A 16 -5.97 0.63 -3.62
N ILE A 17 -7.29 0.73 -3.70
CA ILE A 17 -8.23 -0.24 -3.10
C ILE A 17 -8.70 -1.18 -4.19
N ILE A 18 -8.53 -2.48 -3.96
CA ILE A 18 -8.86 -3.56 -4.87
C ILE A 18 -9.96 -4.41 -4.23
N ASP A 19 -11.03 -4.66 -4.96
CA ASP A 19 -12.13 -5.51 -4.51
C ASP A 19 -11.77 -7.01 -4.63
N GLY A 20 -12.58 -7.91 -4.05
CA GLY A 20 -12.38 -9.37 -4.11
C GLY A 20 -12.33 -9.95 -5.52
N LYS A 21 -12.82 -9.21 -6.53
CA LYS A 21 -12.76 -9.57 -7.95
C LYS A 21 -11.50 -9.05 -8.67
N GLY A 22 -10.57 -8.41 -7.96
CA GLY A 22 -9.34 -7.85 -8.53
C GLY A 22 -9.51 -6.48 -9.21
N LYS A 23 -10.72 -5.89 -9.18
CA LYS A 23 -10.98 -4.56 -9.76
C LYS A 23 -10.51 -3.44 -8.83
N ILE A 24 -9.84 -2.43 -9.38
CA ILE A 24 -9.49 -1.20 -8.65
C ILE A 24 -10.77 -0.37 -8.43
N VAL A 25 -11.14 -0.17 -7.17
CA VAL A 25 -12.31 0.60 -6.74
C VAL A 25 -11.95 2.08 -6.57
N SER A 26 -10.76 2.34 -6.02
CA SER A 26 -10.27 3.69 -5.77
C SER A 26 -8.75 3.71 -5.88
N GLN A 27 -8.22 4.81 -6.40
CA GLN A 27 -6.79 5.05 -6.49
C GLN A 27 -6.50 6.52 -6.21
N VAL A 28 -5.41 6.75 -5.48
CA VAL A 28 -4.88 8.08 -5.17
C VAL A 28 -3.35 8.05 -5.28
N THR A 29 -2.78 9.09 -5.86
CA THR A 29 -1.34 9.29 -5.95
C THR A 29 -0.95 10.61 -5.29
N THR A 30 0.03 10.57 -4.40
CA THR A 30 0.60 11.74 -3.71
C THR A 30 2.12 11.58 -3.57
N ASP A 31 2.80 12.60 -3.05
CA ASP A 31 4.23 12.54 -2.69
C ASP A 31 4.48 11.79 -1.36
N SER A 32 3.49 11.73 -0.47
CA SER A 32 3.57 11.03 0.83
C SER A 32 2.78 9.71 0.83
N PRO A 33 3.41 8.56 1.20
CA PRO A 33 2.73 7.27 1.27
C PRO A 33 1.56 7.21 2.25
N LEU A 34 1.71 7.82 3.43
CA LEU A 34 0.65 7.83 4.44
C LEU A 34 -0.54 8.68 3.99
N LEU A 35 -0.28 9.81 3.33
CA LEU A 35 -1.32 10.66 2.78
C LEU A 35 -2.09 9.95 1.64
N ALA A 36 -1.39 9.17 0.82
CA ALA A 36 -2.03 8.36 -0.22
C ALA A 36 -3.01 7.34 0.39
N ILE A 37 -2.59 6.64 1.46
CA ILE A 37 -3.40 5.66 2.19
C ILE A 37 -4.63 6.33 2.80
N GLU A 38 -4.46 7.46 3.50
CA GLU A 38 -5.58 8.17 4.12
C GLU A 38 -6.60 8.62 3.07
N LYS A 39 -6.14 9.25 1.98
CA LYS A 39 -7.01 9.76 0.93
C LYS A 39 -7.73 8.64 0.17
N VAL A 40 -7.07 7.51 -0.12
CA VAL A 40 -7.72 6.42 -0.85
C VAL A 40 -8.82 5.76 -0.01
N LEU A 41 -8.60 5.62 1.30
CA LEU A 41 -9.59 5.10 2.24
C LEU A 41 -10.79 6.04 2.37
N LYS A 42 -10.54 7.36 2.54
CA LYS A 42 -11.60 8.38 2.54
C LYS A 42 -12.41 8.36 1.24
N LYS A 43 -11.74 8.28 0.09
CA LYS A 43 -12.38 8.23 -1.24
C LYS A 43 -13.23 6.97 -1.45
N ALA A 44 -12.81 5.85 -0.87
CA ALA A 44 -13.57 4.59 -0.90
C ALA A 44 -14.63 4.49 0.21
N ASN A 45 -14.67 5.45 1.14
CA ASN A 45 -15.50 5.43 2.35
C ASN A 45 -15.25 4.19 3.24
N LEU A 46 -13.98 3.79 3.37
CA LEU A 46 -13.55 2.61 4.13
C LEU A 46 -12.69 3.01 5.33
N LYS A 47 -12.72 2.17 6.37
CA LYS A 47 -11.77 2.22 7.49
C LYS A 47 -10.64 1.20 7.27
N LEU A 48 -9.55 1.38 8.01
CA LEU A 48 -8.42 0.43 8.00
C LEU A 48 -8.84 -1.00 8.38
N THR A 49 -9.85 -1.13 9.24
CA THR A 49 -10.42 -2.42 9.69
C THR A 49 -11.21 -3.14 8.60
N ASP A 50 -11.73 -2.43 7.59
CA ASP A 50 -12.53 -3.01 6.49
C ASP A 50 -11.65 -3.61 5.39
N ILE A 51 -10.38 -3.22 5.37
CA ILE A 51 -9.39 -3.85 4.49
C ILE A 51 -9.13 -5.25 5.03
N ASN A 52 -8.95 -6.25 4.16
CA ASN A 52 -8.58 -7.60 4.58
C ASN A 52 -7.07 -7.80 4.43
N ASN A 53 -6.49 -7.35 3.31
CA ASN A 53 -5.07 -7.52 3.04
C ASN A 53 -4.37 -6.20 2.71
N PHE A 54 -3.15 -6.01 3.24
CA PHE A 54 -2.28 -4.89 2.89
C PHE A 54 -1.05 -5.42 2.18
N GLU A 55 -0.75 -4.85 1.01
CA GLU A 55 0.38 -5.26 0.18
C GLU A 55 1.16 -4.06 -0.33
N ALA A 56 2.48 -4.19 -0.39
CA ALA A 56 3.38 -3.22 -1.02
C ALA A 56 3.86 -3.76 -2.37
N HIS A 57 4.20 -2.87 -3.30
CA HIS A 57 4.88 -3.25 -4.53
C HIS A 57 6.27 -3.82 -4.19
N PRO A 58 6.62 -5.03 -4.67
CA PRO A 58 7.90 -5.68 -4.37
C PRO A 58 9.11 -5.17 -5.20
N GLY A 59 8.93 -4.12 -6.00
CA GLY A 59 9.89 -3.73 -7.06
C GLY A 59 9.75 -4.49 -8.39
N PRO A 60 10.63 -4.24 -9.38
CA PRO A 60 11.81 -3.34 -9.35
C PRO A 60 11.46 -1.85 -9.10
N GLY A 61 12.43 -1.06 -8.64
CA GLY A 61 12.26 0.39 -8.41
C GLY A 61 13.11 0.98 -7.29
N SER A 62 12.72 2.17 -6.83
CA SER A 62 13.41 2.99 -5.84
C SER A 62 13.74 2.23 -4.57
N TYR A 63 15.04 2.07 -4.27
CA TYR A 63 15.53 1.40 -3.05
C TYR A 63 14.87 1.91 -1.77
N THR A 64 14.92 3.24 -1.56
CA THR A 64 14.32 3.88 -0.38
C THR A 64 12.80 3.76 -0.42
N GLY A 65 12.18 4.05 -1.57
CA GLY A 65 10.73 4.03 -1.72
C GLY A 65 10.13 2.65 -1.42
N LEU A 66 10.71 1.59 -1.97
CA LEU A 66 10.25 0.22 -1.78
C LEU A 66 10.41 -0.23 -0.32
N ARG A 67 11.53 0.10 0.35
CA ARG A 67 11.73 -0.20 1.77
C ARG A 67 10.73 0.53 2.66
N VAL A 68 10.48 1.81 2.39
CA VAL A 68 9.47 2.60 3.11
C VAL A 68 8.08 2.00 2.91
N GLY A 69 7.73 1.66 1.67
CA GLY A 69 6.43 1.04 1.36
C GLY A 69 6.22 -0.29 2.08
N ALA A 70 7.22 -1.18 2.04
CA ALA A 70 7.18 -2.47 2.73
C ALA A 70 7.08 -2.31 4.25
N ALA A 71 7.85 -1.39 4.85
CA ALA A 71 7.80 -1.11 6.28
C ALA A 71 6.43 -0.61 6.74
N ILE A 72 5.81 0.32 5.99
CA ILE A 72 4.47 0.84 6.31
C ILE A 72 3.43 -0.27 6.25
N ILE A 73 3.43 -1.07 5.19
CA ILE A 73 2.47 -2.17 5.03
C ILE A 73 2.64 -3.24 6.11
N ASN A 74 3.88 -3.58 6.46
CA ASN A 74 4.14 -4.53 7.54
C ASN A 74 3.75 -3.99 8.91
N ALA A 75 3.98 -2.71 9.18
CA ALA A 75 3.49 -2.06 10.39
C ALA A 75 1.96 -2.07 10.48
N LEU A 76 1.26 -1.78 9.38
CA LEU A 76 -0.20 -1.86 9.32
C LEU A 76 -0.72 -3.29 9.53
N ASN A 77 -0.09 -4.27 8.89
CA ASN A 77 -0.43 -5.68 9.08
C ASN A 77 -0.23 -6.09 10.55
N PHE A 78 0.90 -5.74 11.16
CA PHE A 78 1.18 -6.02 12.56
C PHE A 78 0.16 -5.36 13.50
N ALA A 79 -0.10 -4.06 13.32
CA ALA A 79 -1.02 -3.31 14.18
C ALA A 79 -2.47 -3.80 14.10
N LEU A 80 -2.88 -4.40 12.98
CA LEU A 80 -4.23 -4.91 12.76
C LEU A 80 -4.34 -6.43 12.97
N GLY A 81 -3.30 -7.08 13.51
CA GLY A 81 -3.29 -8.52 13.78
C GLY A 81 -3.33 -9.38 12.51
N LYS A 82 -2.81 -8.87 11.40
CA LYS A 82 -2.80 -9.51 10.08
C LYS A 82 -1.44 -10.13 9.76
N LYS A 83 -1.44 -10.99 8.75
CA LYS A 83 -0.24 -11.65 8.27
C LYS A 83 0.77 -10.62 7.76
N VAL A 84 1.92 -10.53 8.41
CA VAL A 84 3.08 -9.80 7.93
C VAL A 84 3.66 -10.53 6.73
N ILE A 85 3.93 -9.81 5.65
CA ILE A 85 4.41 -10.38 4.40
C ILE A 85 5.89 -10.06 4.28
N ASN A 86 6.72 -11.10 4.15
CA ASN A 86 8.12 -10.90 3.80
C ASN A 86 8.19 -10.60 2.30
N VAL A 87 8.39 -9.33 1.96
CA VAL A 87 8.47 -8.87 0.58
C VAL A 87 9.93 -8.92 0.17
N GLU A 88 10.30 -9.83 -0.72
CA GLU A 88 11.60 -9.81 -1.36
C GLU A 88 11.66 -8.60 -2.30
N ILE A 89 12.35 -7.54 -1.87
CA ILE A 89 12.41 -6.29 -2.61
C ILE A 89 13.44 -6.40 -3.73
N LYS A 90 12.98 -6.22 -4.96
CA LYS A 90 13.83 -6.13 -6.15
C LYS A 90 14.12 -4.65 -6.42
N TYR A 91 15.39 -4.31 -6.59
CA TYR A 91 15.82 -2.94 -6.84
C TYR A 91 16.13 -2.75 -8.33
N GLU A 92 16.06 -1.51 -8.79
CA GLU A 92 16.52 -1.08 -10.11
C GLU A 92 17.63 -0.02 -9.96
#